data_AF-A0A9E5KBL8-F1
#
_entry.id   AF-A0A9E5KBL8-F1
#
_cell.length_a   1.000
_cell.length_b   1.000
_cell.length_c   1.000
_cell.angle_alpha   90.00
_cell.angle_beta   90.00
_cell.angle_gamma   90.00
#
_symmetry.space_group_name_H-M   'P 1'
#
loop_
_entity.id
_entity.type
_entity.pdbx_description
1 polymer ?
#
loop_
_entity_poly.entity_id
_entity_poly.type
_entity_poly.pdbx_seq_one_letter_code
_entity_poly.pdbx_strand_id
1 'polypeptide(L)'
;MEISGAEAAFVVASRTKLSMRAKALTGGLNSHLFVNELIKRGRRADAVKFIAAWLPPRESLWYATLGVWQTYRLLNQSGAEELLRRVAAFIRLPTAANLTAIGHAKEILRDGGTVGLLAQAALFTGENISSIPGKTIKPGAHLSRKMAGTALVIAAAQWPGSKKLACLDQFISMGLDIAEGLHLWEPNPQQKHPGLRQAPNFNIATQKSGNIWENWK
;
A
#
# COMPACT_ATOMS: atom_id res chain seq x y z
N MET A 1 -12.93 2.99 26.31
CA MET A 1 -12.61 2.42 24.97
C MET A 1 -12.18 3.60 24.11
N GLU A 2 -10.88 3.89 24.08
CA GLU A 2 -10.34 5.09 23.43
C GLU A 2 -10.42 4.98 21.90
N ILE A 3 -11.00 5.99 21.27
CA ILE A 3 -11.06 6.12 19.81
C ILE A 3 -9.65 6.47 19.32
N SER A 4 -8.81 5.46 19.09
CA SER A 4 -7.45 5.61 18.52
C SER A 4 -7.49 5.89 17.00
N GLY A 5 -8.22 6.93 16.58
CA GLY A 5 -8.50 7.22 15.16
C GLY A 5 -7.68 8.35 14.53
N ALA A 6 -7.03 9.20 15.32
CA ALA A 6 -6.33 10.39 14.81
C ALA A 6 -4.84 10.37 15.15
N GLU A 7 -4.08 9.41 14.61
CA GLU A 7 -2.63 9.53 14.64
C GLU A 7 -2.24 10.83 13.89
N ALA A 8 -1.44 11.68 14.53
CA ALA A 8 -1.01 12.93 13.92
C ALA A 8 -0.22 12.64 12.64
N ALA A 9 -0.49 13.39 11.56
CA ALA A 9 0.16 13.14 10.27
C ALA A 9 1.69 13.20 10.37
N PHE A 10 2.21 14.01 11.30
CA PHE A 10 3.64 14.10 11.60
C PHE A 10 4.26 12.75 12.00
N VAL A 11 3.57 11.93 12.81
CA VAL A 11 4.11 10.64 13.29
C VAL A 11 4.27 9.68 12.13
N VAL A 12 3.22 9.52 11.31
CA VAL A 12 3.25 8.67 10.11
C VAL A 12 4.29 9.20 9.10
N ALA A 13 4.30 10.51 8.85
CA ALA A 13 5.21 11.14 7.89
C ALA A 13 6.69 11.05 8.30
N SER A 14 7.00 11.05 9.61
CA SER A 14 8.37 10.94 10.11
C SER A 14 9.03 9.61 9.73
N ARG A 15 8.23 8.53 9.66
CA ARG A 15 8.65 7.16 9.33
C ARG A 15 8.54 6.83 7.84
N THR A 16 8.05 7.78 7.04
CA THR A 16 7.75 7.60 5.62
C THR A 16 8.70 8.41 4.75
N LYS A 17 9.14 7.82 3.63
CA LYS A 17 9.98 8.52 2.64
C LYS A 17 9.11 9.41 1.74
N LEU A 18 8.65 10.53 2.30
CA LEU A 18 7.96 11.60 1.59
C LEU A 18 8.94 12.68 1.12
N SER A 19 8.57 13.44 0.09
CA SER A 19 9.32 14.62 -0.33
C SER A 19 9.41 15.68 0.78
N MET A 20 10.47 16.50 0.77
CA MET A 20 10.61 17.62 1.75
C MET A 20 9.39 18.56 1.71
N ARG A 21 8.88 18.83 0.50
CA ARG A 21 7.68 19.66 0.30
C ARG A 21 6.43 19.04 0.91
N ALA A 22 6.29 17.72 0.87
CA ALA A 22 5.18 17.03 1.54
C ALA A 22 5.34 17.05 3.06
N LYS A 23 6.56 16.82 3.58
CA LYS A 23 6.83 16.87 5.03
C LYS A 23 6.57 18.24 5.63
N ALA A 24 6.83 19.32 4.90
CA ALA A 24 6.54 20.68 5.36
C ALA A 24 5.04 20.94 5.63
N LEU A 25 4.14 20.10 5.12
CA LEU A 25 2.69 20.26 5.26
C LEU A 25 2.12 19.56 6.50
N THR A 26 2.93 18.83 7.29
CA THR A 26 2.40 17.98 8.37
C THR A 26 1.95 18.76 9.62
N GLY A 27 2.28 20.05 9.73
CA GLY A 27 2.06 20.84 10.95
C GLY A 27 0.59 20.91 11.36
N GLY A 28 0.25 20.33 12.51
CA GLY A 28 -1.10 20.39 13.11
C GLY A 28 -2.19 19.60 12.40
N LEU A 29 -1.88 18.92 11.28
CA LEU A 29 -2.87 18.15 10.52
C LEU A 29 -3.00 16.72 11.08
N ASN A 30 -4.24 16.25 11.16
CA ASN A 30 -4.50 14.81 11.25
C ASN A 30 -4.24 14.13 9.89
N SER A 31 -4.08 12.80 9.90
CA SER A 31 -3.74 12.01 8.70
C SER A 31 -4.68 12.24 7.52
N HIS A 32 -5.98 12.42 7.75
CA HIS A 32 -6.97 12.68 6.70
C HIS A 32 -6.76 14.04 6.01
N LEU A 33 -6.68 15.11 6.80
CA LEU A 33 -6.47 16.45 6.29
C LEU A 33 -5.14 16.55 5.55
N PHE A 34 -4.12 15.82 6.02
CA PHE A 34 -2.84 15.74 5.34
C PHE A 34 -2.92 15.07 3.96
N VAL A 35 -3.63 13.95 3.81
CA VAL A 35 -3.87 13.32 2.50
C VAL A 35 -4.56 14.29 1.54
N ASN A 36 -5.59 14.99 2.00
CA ASN A 36 -6.31 15.97 1.20
C ASN A 36 -5.41 17.13 0.75
N GLU A 37 -4.53 17.60 1.62
CA GLU A 37 -3.57 18.65 1.30
C GLU A 37 -2.52 18.18 0.27
N LEU A 38 -2.08 16.93 0.36
CA LEU A 38 -1.19 16.33 -0.66
C LEU A 38 -1.88 16.27 -2.02
N ILE A 39 -3.16 15.89 -2.08
CA ILE A 39 -3.94 15.83 -3.33
C ILE A 39 -4.10 17.24 -3.92
N LYS A 40 -4.54 18.21 -3.11
CA LYS A 40 -4.71 19.62 -3.51
C LYS A 40 -3.44 20.22 -4.10
N ARG A 41 -2.27 19.87 -3.57
CA ARG A 41 -0.95 20.34 -4.06
C ARG A 41 -0.34 19.47 -5.15
N GLY A 42 -1.09 18.51 -5.71
CA GLY A 42 -0.63 17.61 -6.77
C GLY A 42 0.45 16.61 -6.34
N ARG A 43 0.65 16.38 -5.04
CA ARG A 43 1.64 15.46 -4.44
C ARG A 43 1.10 14.03 -4.35
N ARG A 44 0.51 13.52 -5.43
CA ARG A 44 -0.18 12.22 -5.46
C ARG A 44 0.70 11.03 -5.07
N ALA A 45 1.96 11.01 -5.52
CA ALA A 45 2.89 9.93 -5.16
C ALA A 45 3.25 9.94 -3.65
N ASP A 46 3.30 11.12 -3.02
CA ASP A 46 3.49 11.23 -1.58
C ASP A 46 2.20 10.81 -0.85
N ALA A 47 1.01 11.11 -1.40
CA ALA A 47 -0.26 10.66 -0.83
C ALA A 47 -0.38 9.12 -0.83
N VAL A 48 -0.05 8.45 -1.94
CA VAL A 48 -0.02 6.98 -2.02
C VAL A 48 0.90 6.37 -0.96
N LYS A 49 2.13 6.89 -0.83
CA LYS A 49 3.08 6.41 0.19
C LYS A 49 2.60 6.66 1.60
N PHE A 50 1.99 7.82 1.85
CA PHE A 50 1.46 8.17 3.17
C PHE A 50 0.29 7.25 3.55
N ILE A 51 -0.65 7.00 2.64
CA ILE A 51 -1.76 6.07 2.87
C ILE A 51 -1.24 4.67 3.21
N ALA A 52 -0.30 4.13 2.42
CA ALA A 52 0.31 2.83 2.72
C ALA A 52 1.00 2.83 4.11
N ALA A 53 1.70 3.90 4.46
CA ALA A 53 2.34 4.03 5.76
C ALA A 53 1.36 4.19 6.93
N TRP A 54 0.17 4.73 6.69
CA TRP A 54 -0.82 4.94 7.73
C TRP A 54 -1.69 3.70 7.99
N LEU A 55 -2.04 2.96 6.95
CA LEU A 55 -2.74 1.68 7.09
C LEU A 55 -1.98 0.74 8.03
N PRO A 56 -2.66 -0.17 8.75
CA PRO A 56 -1.98 -1.24 9.45
C PRO A 56 -1.24 -2.16 8.46
N PRO A 57 -0.26 -2.95 8.93
CA PRO A 57 0.63 -3.69 8.05
C PRO A 57 -0.08 -4.59 7.03
N ARG A 58 -1.17 -5.26 7.44
CA ARG A 58 -1.90 -6.22 6.60
C ARG A 58 -2.68 -5.52 5.50
N GLU A 59 -3.38 -4.44 5.84
CA GLU A 59 -4.15 -3.59 4.93
C GLU A 59 -3.24 -2.83 3.98
N SER A 60 -2.09 -2.36 4.46
CA SER A 60 -1.06 -1.75 3.60
C SER A 60 -0.54 -2.76 2.57
N LEU A 61 -0.33 -4.02 2.98
CA LEU A 61 0.15 -5.05 2.08
C LEU A 61 -0.93 -5.40 1.05
N TRP A 62 -2.19 -5.53 1.49
CA TRP A 62 -3.34 -5.73 0.62
C TRP A 62 -3.53 -4.60 -0.39
N TYR A 63 -3.46 -3.35 0.06
CA TYR A 63 -3.51 -2.16 -0.80
C TYR A 63 -2.45 -2.22 -1.90
N ALA A 64 -1.21 -2.55 -1.54
CA ALA A 64 -0.15 -2.71 -2.53
C ALA A 64 -0.40 -3.90 -3.46
N THR A 65 -0.84 -5.06 -2.94
CA THR A 65 -1.20 -6.22 -3.76
C THR A 65 -2.24 -5.86 -4.81
N LEU A 66 -3.32 -5.19 -4.42
CA LEU A 66 -4.38 -4.78 -5.32
C LEU A 66 -3.88 -3.84 -6.43
N GLY A 67 -3.13 -2.79 -6.08
CA GLY A 67 -2.61 -1.85 -7.08
C GLY A 67 -1.56 -2.46 -8.00
N VAL A 68 -0.66 -3.30 -7.48
CA VAL A 68 0.32 -4.01 -8.30
C VAL A 68 -0.37 -5.00 -9.24
N TRP A 69 -1.36 -5.74 -8.75
CA TRP A 69 -2.13 -6.68 -9.58
C TRP A 69 -2.85 -5.97 -10.72
N GLN A 70 -3.40 -4.79 -10.43
CA GLN A 70 -4.06 -3.98 -11.45
C GLN A 70 -3.09 -3.57 -12.57
N THR A 71 -1.93 -3.00 -12.22
CA THR A 71 -0.91 -2.64 -13.21
C THR A 71 -0.43 -3.87 -13.97
N TYR A 72 -0.20 -4.99 -13.28
CA TYR A 72 0.22 -6.25 -13.88
C TYR A 72 -0.75 -6.75 -14.98
N ARG A 73 -2.06 -6.76 -14.69
CA ARG A 73 -3.10 -7.14 -15.66
C ARG A 73 -3.16 -6.18 -16.85
N LEU A 74 -3.09 -4.88 -16.60
CA LEU A 74 -3.16 -3.86 -17.66
C LEU A 74 -1.97 -3.93 -18.62
N LEU A 75 -0.80 -4.30 -18.12
CA LEU A 75 0.43 -4.42 -18.92
C LEU A 75 0.61 -5.80 -19.55
N ASN A 76 -0.29 -6.75 -19.28
CA ASN A 76 -0.19 -8.13 -19.73
C ASN A 76 1.21 -8.75 -19.47
N GLN A 77 1.80 -8.43 -18.31
CA GLN A 77 3.12 -8.93 -17.95
C GLN A 77 3.04 -10.44 -17.70
N SER A 78 4.01 -11.23 -18.16
CA SER A 78 4.10 -12.66 -17.83
C SER A 78 4.92 -12.87 -16.55
N GLY A 79 4.67 -13.97 -15.84
CA GLY A 79 5.56 -14.48 -14.78
C GLY A 79 5.37 -13.93 -13.37
N ALA A 80 4.56 -12.89 -13.13
CA ALA A 80 4.35 -12.37 -11.78
C ALA A 80 3.06 -12.84 -11.09
N GLU A 81 2.13 -13.47 -11.83
CA GLU A 81 0.84 -13.90 -11.30
C GLU A 81 0.98 -14.86 -10.11
N GLU A 82 1.89 -15.83 -10.21
CA GLU A 82 2.12 -16.82 -9.15
C GLU A 82 2.62 -16.17 -7.86
N LEU A 83 3.56 -15.23 -7.96
CA LEU A 83 4.05 -14.48 -6.81
C LEU A 83 2.96 -13.60 -6.19
N LEU A 84 2.14 -12.95 -7.02
CA LEU A 84 0.99 -12.17 -6.55
C LEU A 84 -0.04 -13.04 -5.81
N ARG A 85 -0.33 -14.25 -6.31
CA ARG A 85 -1.20 -15.23 -5.63
C ARG A 85 -0.64 -15.64 -4.28
N ARG A 86 0.66 -15.90 -4.18
CA ARG A 86 1.32 -16.24 -2.91
C ARG A 86 1.25 -15.12 -1.89
N VAL A 87 1.50 -13.88 -2.31
CA VAL A 87 1.34 -12.70 -1.44
C VAL A 87 -0.11 -12.56 -0.98
N ALA A 88 -1.09 -12.70 -1.87
CA ALA A 88 -2.51 -12.66 -1.51
C ALA A 88 -2.91 -13.78 -0.55
N ALA A 89 -2.38 -15.00 -0.73
CA ALA A 89 -2.60 -16.13 0.17
C ALA A 89 -2.02 -15.86 1.56
N PHE A 90 -0.81 -15.29 1.64
CA PHE A 90 -0.21 -14.86 2.91
C PHE A 90 -1.03 -13.77 3.60
N ILE A 91 -1.54 -12.78 2.87
CA ILE A 91 -2.40 -11.74 3.44
C ILE A 91 -3.66 -12.35 4.02
N ARG A 92 -4.30 -13.30 3.33
CA ARG A 92 -5.50 -14.00 3.83
C ARG A 92 -5.21 -14.84 5.06
N LEU A 93 -4.07 -15.52 5.10
CA LEU A 93 -3.66 -16.37 6.21
C LEU A 93 -2.17 -16.16 6.53
N PRO A 94 -1.81 -15.26 7.47
CA PRO A 94 -0.43 -14.84 7.72
C PRO A 94 0.31 -15.86 8.59
N THR A 95 0.64 -17.02 8.00
CA THR A 95 1.44 -18.06 8.64
C THR A 95 2.89 -18.01 8.16
N ALA A 96 3.81 -18.57 8.95
CA ALA A 96 5.21 -18.70 8.54
C ALA A 96 5.35 -19.51 7.24
N ALA A 97 4.55 -20.57 7.07
CA ALA A 97 4.52 -21.36 5.84
C ALA A 97 4.11 -20.53 4.62
N ASN A 98 3.05 -19.73 4.73
CA ASN A 98 2.63 -18.85 3.64
C ASN A 98 3.64 -17.72 3.36
N LEU A 99 4.32 -17.22 4.39
CA LEU A 99 5.41 -16.25 4.21
C LEU A 99 6.60 -16.88 3.46
N THR A 100 6.99 -18.10 3.81
CA THR A 100 8.05 -18.85 3.11
C THR A 100 7.66 -19.16 1.67
N ALA A 101 6.39 -19.44 1.39
CA ALA A 101 5.89 -19.72 0.05
C ALA A 101 6.08 -18.55 -0.93
N ILE A 102 6.14 -17.31 -0.44
CA ILE A 102 6.43 -16.12 -1.27
C ILE A 102 7.82 -16.23 -1.91
N GLY A 103 8.79 -16.83 -1.22
CA GLY A 103 10.12 -17.15 -1.74
C GLY A 103 11.25 -16.79 -0.79
N HIS A 104 12.49 -16.98 -1.25
CA HIS A 104 13.68 -16.76 -0.43
C HIS A 104 14.08 -15.28 -0.40
N ALA A 105 14.33 -14.76 0.80
CA ALA A 105 14.77 -13.37 1.00
C ALA A 105 16.01 -12.99 0.18
N LYS A 106 16.95 -13.93 -0.03
CA LYS A 106 18.17 -13.71 -0.83
C LYS A 106 17.87 -13.27 -2.27
N GLU A 107 16.81 -13.81 -2.86
CA GLU A 107 16.40 -13.55 -4.24
C GLU A 107 15.52 -12.30 -4.30
N ILE A 108 14.50 -12.24 -3.44
CA ILE A 108 13.48 -11.20 -3.46
C ILE A 108 14.02 -9.83 -3.00
N LEU A 109 14.91 -9.78 -2.02
CA LEU A 109 15.46 -8.51 -1.51
C LEU A 109 16.33 -7.76 -2.52
N ARG A 110 16.72 -8.42 -3.63
CA ARG A 110 17.49 -7.80 -4.72
C ARG A 110 16.61 -7.30 -5.86
N ASP A 111 15.34 -7.68 -5.90
CA ASP A 111 14.42 -7.29 -6.97
C ASP A 111 13.79 -5.92 -6.66
N GLY A 112 14.26 -4.90 -7.39
CA GLY A 112 13.73 -3.53 -7.33
C GLY A 112 12.47 -3.30 -8.18
N GLY A 113 11.97 -4.33 -8.86
CA GLY A 113 10.73 -4.28 -9.63
C GLY A 113 9.49 -4.16 -8.74
N THR A 114 8.36 -3.82 -9.36
CA THR A 114 7.08 -3.63 -8.69
C THR A 114 6.67 -4.82 -7.81
N VAL A 115 6.77 -6.03 -8.36
CA VAL A 115 6.36 -7.28 -7.70
C VAL A 115 7.41 -7.71 -6.68
N GLY A 116 8.70 -7.54 -6.98
CA GLY A 116 9.80 -7.71 -6.03
C GLY A 116 9.59 -6.88 -4.77
N LEU A 117 9.33 -5.57 -4.91
CA LEU A 117 9.06 -4.69 -3.77
C LEU A 117 7.81 -5.09 -2.97
N LEU A 118 6.77 -5.61 -3.62
CA LEU A 118 5.60 -6.15 -2.93
C LEU A 118 5.97 -7.41 -2.11
N ALA A 119 6.74 -8.31 -2.69
CA ALA A 119 7.22 -9.51 -1.98
C ALA A 119 8.17 -9.13 -0.82
N GLN A 120 9.05 -8.14 -1.00
CA GLN A 120 9.85 -7.57 0.08
C GLN A 120 8.98 -7.00 1.20
N ALA A 121 7.90 -6.28 0.85
CA ALA A 121 6.95 -5.76 1.84
C ALA A 121 6.35 -6.88 2.70
N ALA A 122 6.03 -8.03 2.11
CA ALA A 122 5.52 -9.18 2.84
C ALA A 122 6.61 -9.81 3.73
N LEU A 123 7.81 -10.04 3.19
CA LEU A 123 8.95 -10.58 3.96
C LEU A 123 9.33 -9.71 5.15
N PHE A 124 9.20 -8.39 5.04
CA PHE A 124 9.45 -7.44 6.13
C PHE A 124 8.39 -7.47 7.25
N THR A 125 7.36 -8.31 7.14
CA THR A 125 6.45 -8.62 8.26
C THR A 125 6.96 -9.77 9.14
N GLY A 126 7.95 -10.54 8.66
CA GLY A 126 8.55 -11.63 9.42
C GLY A 126 9.59 -11.18 10.44
N GLU A 127 10.22 -12.16 11.10
CA GLU A 127 11.15 -11.91 12.21
C GLU A 127 12.63 -11.79 11.79
N ASN A 128 12.99 -12.23 10.57
CA ASN A 128 14.38 -12.21 10.10
C ASN A 128 14.48 -11.85 8.62
N ILE A 129 15.30 -10.84 8.31
CA ILE A 129 15.65 -10.45 6.92
C ILE A 129 17.11 -10.72 6.58
N SER A 130 17.88 -11.30 7.49
CA SER A 130 19.25 -11.70 7.18
C SER A 130 19.25 -12.93 6.29
N SER A 131 20.08 -12.91 5.25
CA SER A 131 20.40 -14.07 4.43
C SER A 131 21.59 -14.89 4.97
N ILE A 132 22.21 -14.45 6.07
CA ILE A 132 23.39 -15.08 6.66
C ILE A 132 22.93 -16.12 7.68
N PRO A 133 23.30 -17.42 7.53
CA PRO A 133 23.00 -18.45 8.52
C PRO A 133 23.46 -18.06 9.92
N GLY A 134 22.60 -18.27 10.93
CA GLY A 134 22.88 -17.92 12.32
C GLY A 134 22.80 -16.43 12.67
N LYS A 135 22.53 -15.54 11.70
CA LYS A 135 22.31 -14.12 11.96
C LYS A 135 20.82 -13.78 11.89
N THR A 136 20.31 -13.13 12.93
CA THR A 136 18.93 -12.63 12.98
C THR A 136 18.94 -11.11 12.93
N ILE A 137 18.29 -10.54 11.92
CA ILE A 137 18.08 -9.10 11.80
C ILE A 137 16.57 -8.88 11.73
N LYS A 138 15.99 -8.32 12.80
CA LYS A 138 14.57 -7.98 12.83
C LYS A 138 14.28 -6.79 11.92
N PRO A 139 13.26 -6.84 11.04
CA PRO A 139 12.89 -5.70 10.22
C PRO A 139 12.39 -4.54 11.08
N GLY A 140 12.70 -3.31 10.69
CA GLY A 140 12.05 -2.14 11.28
C GLY A 140 10.55 -2.15 10.96
N ALA A 141 9.70 -1.85 11.95
CA ALA A 141 8.23 -1.92 11.82
C ALA A 141 7.62 -1.06 10.70
N HIS A 142 8.36 -0.10 10.15
CA HIS A 142 7.94 0.76 9.05
C HIS A 142 8.33 0.22 7.66
N LEU A 143 9.21 -0.78 7.57
CA LEU A 143 9.79 -1.23 6.30
C LEU A 143 8.76 -1.89 5.39
N SER A 144 7.89 -2.74 5.93
CA SER A 144 6.81 -3.39 5.16
C SER A 144 5.94 -2.36 4.44
N ARG A 145 5.39 -1.40 5.19
CA ARG A 145 4.53 -0.33 4.67
C ARG A 145 5.26 0.62 3.72
N LYS A 146 6.54 0.91 3.99
CA LYS A 146 7.41 1.69 3.09
C LYS A 146 7.60 0.99 1.75
N MET A 147 7.82 -0.33 1.75
CA MET A 147 7.95 -1.11 0.51
C MET A 147 6.62 -1.18 -0.24
N ALA A 148 5.50 -1.40 0.47
CA ALA A 148 4.16 -1.39 -0.10
C ALA A 148 3.85 -0.07 -0.85
N GLY A 149 4.08 1.07 -0.20
CA GLY A 149 3.90 2.39 -0.83
C GLY A 149 4.87 2.65 -1.99
N THR A 150 6.08 2.10 -1.93
CA THR A 150 7.06 2.21 -3.02
C THR A 150 6.64 1.37 -4.22
N ALA A 151 6.19 0.13 -4.00
CA ALA A 151 5.68 -0.76 -5.03
C ALA A 151 4.55 -0.09 -5.83
N LEU A 152 3.59 0.55 -5.16
CA LEU A 152 2.51 1.29 -5.82
C LEU A 152 3.00 2.48 -6.66
N VAL A 153 4.01 3.22 -6.19
CA VAL A 153 4.56 4.34 -6.98
C VAL A 153 5.33 3.86 -8.20
N ILE A 154 6.02 2.71 -8.11
CA ILE A 154 6.66 2.08 -9.28
C ILE A 154 5.59 1.50 -10.22
N ALA A 155 4.57 0.84 -9.70
CA ALA A 155 3.42 0.36 -10.47
C ALA A 155 2.77 1.49 -11.28
N ALA A 156 2.56 2.65 -10.66
CA ALA A 156 2.00 3.81 -11.35
C ALA A 156 2.96 4.42 -12.39
N ALA A 157 4.28 4.30 -12.19
CA ALA A 157 5.26 4.75 -13.17
C ALA A 157 5.30 3.86 -14.43
N GLN A 158 4.87 2.60 -14.31
CA GLN A 158 4.76 1.66 -15.43
C GLN A 158 3.42 1.77 -16.18
N TRP A 159 2.50 2.62 -15.70
CA TRP A 159 1.18 2.75 -16.31
C TRP A 159 1.26 3.23 -17.77
N PRO A 160 0.50 2.63 -18.72
CA PRO A 160 0.58 2.98 -20.13
C PRO A 160 0.31 4.47 -20.42
N GLY A 161 1.17 5.05 -21.27
CA GLY A 161 1.07 6.44 -21.75
C GLY A 161 1.28 7.49 -20.65
N SER A 162 0.84 8.73 -20.91
CA SER A 162 0.97 9.85 -19.95
C SER A 162 -0.04 9.81 -18.80
N LYS A 163 -0.63 8.65 -18.51
CA LYS A 163 -1.75 8.49 -17.54
C LYS A 163 -1.32 8.15 -16.11
N LYS A 164 -0.03 8.31 -15.77
CA LYS A 164 0.50 8.09 -14.41
C LYS A 164 -0.28 8.82 -13.32
N LEU A 165 -0.70 10.06 -13.55
CA LEU A 165 -1.46 10.84 -12.56
C LEU A 165 -2.84 10.23 -12.29
N ALA A 166 -3.54 9.77 -13.33
CA ALA A 166 -4.83 9.09 -13.18
C ALA A 166 -4.69 7.77 -12.43
N CYS A 167 -3.61 7.01 -12.68
CA CYS A 167 -3.29 5.81 -11.91
C CYS A 167 -3.07 6.13 -10.42
N LEU A 168 -2.32 7.17 -10.11
CA LEU A 168 -2.11 7.58 -8.72
C LEU A 168 -3.41 8.04 -8.05
N ASP A 169 -4.31 8.73 -8.76
CA ASP A 169 -5.63 9.10 -8.24
C ASP A 169 -6.48 7.86 -7.94
N GLN A 170 -6.42 6.85 -8.80
CA GLN A 170 -7.09 5.57 -8.57
C GLN A 170 -6.52 4.82 -7.35
N PHE A 171 -5.19 4.78 -7.20
CA PHE A 171 -4.56 4.18 -6.02
C PHE A 171 -4.89 4.93 -4.74
N ILE A 172 -4.92 6.28 -4.78
CA ILE A 172 -5.40 7.08 -3.65
C ILE A 172 -6.82 6.65 -3.29
N SER A 173 -7.76 6.65 -4.23
CA SER A 173 -9.15 6.24 -3.95
C SER A 173 -9.22 4.85 -3.31
N MET A 174 -8.52 3.87 -3.88
CA MET A 174 -8.49 2.50 -3.37
C MET A 174 -7.91 2.41 -1.96
N GLY A 175 -6.83 3.13 -1.66
CA GLY A 175 -6.27 3.16 -0.31
C GLY A 175 -7.22 3.81 0.71
N LEU A 176 -8.00 4.80 0.28
CA LEU A 176 -9.09 5.39 1.10
C LEU A 176 -10.20 4.38 1.35
N ASP A 177 -10.64 3.65 0.32
CA ASP A 177 -11.67 2.61 0.43
C ASP A 177 -11.24 1.51 1.43
N ILE A 178 -9.99 1.05 1.35
CA ILE A 178 -9.44 0.02 2.25
C ILE A 178 -9.42 0.48 3.70
N ALA A 179 -9.08 1.75 3.96
CA ALA A 179 -9.09 2.29 5.32
C ALA A 179 -10.50 2.34 5.93
N GLU A 180 -11.52 2.47 5.09
CA GLU A 180 -12.93 2.42 5.49
C GLU A 180 -13.44 0.98 5.69
N GLY A 181 -12.57 -0.02 5.49
CA GLY A 181 -12.89 -1.44 5.56
C GLY A 181 -13.56 -1.98 4.30
N LEU A 182 -13.52 -1.24 3.19
CA LEU A 182 -14.02 -1.70 1.90
C LEU A 182 -12.94 -2.55 1.20
N HIS A 183 -13.40 -3.48 0.34
CA HIS A 183 -12.52 -4.32 -0.49
C HIS A 183 -11.50 -5.16 0.27
N LEU A 184 -11.71 -5.45 1.56
CA LEU A 184 -10.86 -6.37 2.32
C LEU A 184 -10.97 -7.80 1.77
N TRP A 185 -9.99 -8.63 2.14
CA TRP A 185 -9.89 -10.04 1.71
C TRP A 185 -10.99 -10.95 2.27
N GLU A 186 -11.80 -10.48 3.24
CA GLU A 186 -12.97 -11.15 3.82
C GLU A 186 -14.13 -10.14 4.00
N PRO A 187 -15.41 -10.58 3.92
CA PRO A 187 -16.54 -9.72 4.18
C PRO A 187 -16.69 -9.42 5.70
N ASN A 188 -16.30 -8.21 6.11
CA ASN A 188 -16.60 -7.53 7.40
C ASN A 188 -15.73 -7.91 8.64
N PRO A 189 -15.60 -7.04 9.67
CA PRO A 189 -14.65 -5.94 9.72
C PRO A 189 -13.62 -6.13 10.85
N GLN A 190 -12.33 -6.28 10.53
CA GLN A 190 -11.30 -5.85 11.46
C GLN A 190 -11.29 -4.31 11.47
N GLN A 191 -11.13 -3.74 12.67
CA GLN A 191 -11.23 -2.32 13.05
C GLN A 191 -11.28 -1.35 11.85
N LYS A 192 -12.48 -0.80 11.54
CA LYS A 192 -12.58 0.36 10.64
C LYS A 192 -11.57 1.40 11.11
N HIS A 193 -10.83 2.02 10.19
CA HIS A 193 -10.05 3.22 10.51
C HIS A 193 -10.90 4.44 10.12
N PRO A 194 -11.89 4.82 10.95
CA PRO A 194 -12.74 5.97 10.64
C PRO A 194 -11.84 7.18 10.46
N GLY A 195 -12.00 7.86 9.32
CA GLY A 195 -11.36 9.13 9.10
C GLY A 195 -10.82 9.36 7.70
N LEU A 196 -10.75 8.37 6.79
CA LEU A 196 -10.17 8.63 5.46
C LEU A 196 -11.08 9.30 4.43
N ARG A 197 -12.39 9.18 4.58
CA ARG A 197 -13.31 10.16 4.00
C ARG A 197 -14.16 10.70 5.13
N GLN A 198 -14.26 12.02 5.20
CA GLN A 198 -15.49 12.60 5.70
C GLN A 198 -16.53 12.43 4.59
N ALA A 199 -17.64 11.75 4.88
CA ALA A 199 -18.83 11.88 4.04
C ALA A 199 -19.26 13.36 3.99
N PRO A 200 -19.79 13.88 2.89
CA PRO A 200 -19.38 13.74 1.50
C PRO A 200 -18.99 15.13 0.93
N ASN A 201 -17.70 15.42 0.77
CA ASN A 201 -17.27 16.64 0.03
C ASN A 201 -16.22 16.35 -1.05
N PHE A 202 -15.90 15.08 -1.29
CA PHE A 202 -15.07 14.71 -2.43
C PHE A 202 -15.97 14.20 -3.55
N ASN A 203 -16.38 15.13 -4.42
CA ASN A 203 -16.66 14.83 -5.82
C ASN A 203 -15.35 14.36 -6.49
N ILE A 204 -14.85 13.18 -6.10
CA ILE A 204 -14.08 12.39 -7.04
C ILE A 204 -15.14 11.94 -8.03
N ALA A 205 -15.19 12.65 -9.17
CA ALA A 205 -16.17 12.42 -10.21
C ALA A 205 -16.40 10.90 -10.36
N THR A 206 -17.67 10.53 -10.29
CA THR A 206 -18.24 9.21 -10.59
C THR A 206 -17.96 8.85 -12.06
N GLN A 207 -16.69 8.80 -12.43
CA GLN A 207 -16.27 8.26 -13.69
C GLN A 207 -16.30 6.76 -13.49
N LYS A 208 -17.26 6.08 -14.14
CA LYS A 208 -17.27 4.63 -14.30
C LYS A 208 -15.87 4.22 -14.75
N SER A 209 -15.07 3.73 -13.82
CA SER A 209 -13.62 3.65 -13.95
C SER A 209 -13.15 2.42 -14.74
N GLY A 210 -14.08 1.67 -15.36
CA GLY A 210 -13.76 0.35 -15.90
C GLY A 210 -13.04 -0.51 -14.85
N ASN A 211 -13.43 -0.35 -13.59
CA ASN A 211 -12.71 -0.86 -12.44
C ASN A 211 -12.75 -2.39 -12.47
N ILE A 212 -11.57 -3.02 -12.41
CA ILE A 212 -11.37 -4.48 -12.43
C ILE A 212 -12.11 -5.25 -11.31
N TRP A 213 -12.69 -4.56 -10.35
CA TRP A 213 -13.40 -5.12 -9.19
C TRP A 213 -14.78 -5.71 -9.52
N GLU A 214 -15.37 -5.33 -10.65
CA GLU A 214 -16.68 -5.88 -11.07
C GLU A 214 -16.63 -7.39 -11.34
N ASN A 215 -15.43 -7.98 -11.51
CA ASN A 215 -15.23 -9.38 -11.89
C ASN A 215 -14.37 -10.21 -10.90
N TRP A 216 -14.22 -9.80 -9.64
CA TRP A 216 -13.40 -10.50 -8.63
C TRP A 216 -14.14 -11.67 -7.94
N LYS A 217 -14.82 -12.54 -8.71
CA LYS A 217 -15.36 -13.81 -8.16
C LYS A 217 -14.31 -14.92 -8.24
#